data_AF-A0A2E9B6A9-F1
#
_entry.id   AF-A0A2E9B6A9-F1
#
_cell.length_a   1.000
_cell.length_b   1.000
_cell.length_c   1.000
_cell.angle_alpha   90.00
_cell.angle_beta   90.00
_cell.angle_gamma   90.00
#
_symmetry.space_group_name_H-M   'P 1'
#
loop_
_entity.id
_entity.type
_entity.pdbx_description
1 polymer ?
#
loop_
_entity_poly.entity_id
_entity_poly.type
_entity_poly.pdbx_seq_one_letter_code
_entity_poly.pdbx_strand_id
1 'polypeptide(L)'
;MIENFNGFFYLIIFLIVLAMNSFYGFNCLFRTEKFLAKYNISIEASFFCRFAGAIISAAVLMQLYILFRGTEATWAFFNFMFVGMTLISAASFYGFEIDKLGLTDGSSREGYISTGLLALFWAILCFGLADKIYI
;
A
#
# COMPACT_ATOMS: atom_id res chain seq x y z
N MET A 1 14.21 -9.95 -15.52
CA MET A 1 13.59 -9.08 -14.49
C MET A 1 13.48 -7.64 -14.97
N ILE A 2 14.59 -6.92 -15.23
CA ILE A 2 14.55 -5.51 -15.66
C ILE A 2 13.67 -5.30 -16.90
N GLU A 3 13.80 -6.16 -17.92
CA GLU A 3 12.95 -6.10 -19.13
C GLU A 3 11.46 -6.36 -18.85
N ASN A 4 11.15 -7.18 -17.84
CA ASN A 4 9.75 -7.41 -17.43
C ASN A 4 9.13 -6.16 -16.80
N PHE A 5 9.94 -5.18 -16.42
CA PHE A 5 9.49 -3.91 -15.82
C PHE A 5 9.78 -2.71 -16.73
N ASN A 6 9.93 -2.87 -18.06
CA ASN A 6 10.24 -1.74 -18.95
C ASN A 6 11.48 -0.92 -18.52
N GLY A 7 12.47 -1.58 -17.92
CA GLY A 7 13.71 -0.95 -17.47
C GLY A 7 13.79 -0.70 -15.97
N PHE A 8 14.87 -0.03 -15.56
CA PHE A 8 15.18 0.17 -14.14
C PHE A 8 14.20 1.10 -13.43
N PHE A 9 13.66 2.09 -14.13
CA PHE A 9 12.80 3.12 -13.51
C PHE A 9 11.58 2.49 -12.83
N TYR A 10 10.78 1.70 -13.55
CA TYR A 10 9.59 1.08 -12.96
C TYR A 10 9.95 -0.06 -12.01
N LEU A 11 11.04 -0.79 -12.25
CA LEU A 11 11.54 -1.80 -11.30
C LEU A 11 11.86 -1.16 -9.94
N ILE A 12 12.55 -0.02 -9.93
CA ILE A 12 12.89 0.71 -8.69
C ILE A 12 11.62 1.16 -7.97
N ILE A 13 10.65 1.73 -8.68
CA ILE A 13 9.35 2.13 -8.09
C ILE A 13 8.64 0.91 -7.49
N PHE A 14 8.60 -0.21 -8.21
CA PHE A 14 7.99 -1.44 -7.73
C PHE A 14 8.65 -1.96 -6.45
N LEU A 15 9.99 -1.91 -6.36
CA LEU A 15 10.75 -2.29 -5.17
C LEU A 15 10.53 -1.33 -4.00
N ILE A 16 10.39 -0.03 -4.24
CA ILE A 16 10.02 0.94 -3.20
C ILE A 16 8.63 0.62 -2.64
N VAL A 17 7.65 0.37 -3.51
CA VAL A 17 6.30 -0.01 -3.09
C VAL A 17 6.33 -1.32 -2.30
N LEU A 18 7.09 -2.32 -2.75
CA LEU A 18 7.30 -3.58 -2.04
C LEU A 18 7.88 -3.36 -0.64
N ALA A 19 8.90 -2.52 -0.50
CA ALA A 19 9.52 -2.21 0.78
C ALA A 19 8.54 -1.49 1.72
N MET A 20 7.78 -0.51 1.23
CA MET A 20 6.76 0.20 2.00
C MET A 20 5.66 -0.76 2.49
N ASN A 21 5.08 -1.57 1.59
CA ASN A 21 4.05 -2.54 1.95
C ASN A 21 4.58 -3.58 2.95
N SER A 22 5.83 -4.04 2.77
CA SER A 22 6.48 -4.96 3.72
C SER A 22 6.63 -4.34 5.10
N PHE A 23 7.06 -3.08 5.16
CA PHE A 23 7.19 -2.35 6.43
C PHE A 23 5.83 -2.25 7.16
N TYR A 24 4.77 -1.79 6.48
CA TYR A 24 3.45 -1.65 7.10
C TYR A 24 2.84 -3.00 7.46
N GLY A 25 2.84 -3.97 6.54
CA GLY A 25 2.32 -5.31 6.79
C GLY A 25 3.00 -6.00 7.99
N PHE A 26 4.33 -5.95 8.05
CA PHE A 26 5.10 -6.54 9.14
C PHE A 26 4.78 -5.88 10.50
N ASN A 27 4.75 -4.55 10.55
CA ASN A 27 4.48 -3.85 11.81
C ASN A 27 3.04 -4.08 12.29
N CYS A 28 2.05 -4.05 11.38
CA CYS A 28 0.66 -4.32 11.72
C CYS A 28 0.44 -5.76 12.23
N LEU A 29 1.11 -6.76 11.65
CA LEU A 29 0.93 -8.17 12.02
C LEU A 29 1.74 -8.60 13.24
N PHE A 30 3.03 -8.27 13.28
CA PHE A 30 3.98 -8.84 14.24
C PHE A 30 4.43 -7.85 15.31
N ARG A 31 4.21 -6.55 15.09
CA ARG A 31 4.51 -5.50 16.07
C ARG A 31 3.28 -4.65 16.39
N THR A 32 2.09 -5.25 16.32
CA THR A 32 0.78 -4.59 16.41
C THR A 32 0.70 -3.61 17.60
N GLU A 33 1.09 -4.06 18.80
CA GLU A 33 1.06 -3.24 20.01
C GLU A 33 1.91 -1.97 19.89
N LYS A 34 3.17 -2.11 19.48
CA LYS A 34 4.08 -0.97 19.26
C LYS A 34 3.57 -0.05 18.15
N PHE A 35 2.96 -0.61 17.11
CA PHE A 35 2.45 0.14 15.98
C PHE A 35 1.21 0.96 16.37
N LEU A 36 0.27 0.39 17.12
CA LEU A 36 -0.89 1.11 17.65
C LEU A 36 -0.49 2.20 18.65
N ALA A 37 0.47 1.89 19.54
CA ALA A 37 0.98 2.85 20.52
C ALA A 37 1.61 4.09 19.86
N LYS A 38 2.27 3.96 18.68
CA LYS A 38 2.81 5.09 17.90
C LYS A 38 1.74 6.15 17.60
N TYR A 39 0.49 5.73 17.42
CA TYR A 39 -0.64 6.59 17.07
C TYR A 39 -1.62 6.80 18.23
N ASN A 40 -1.23 6.46 19.46
CA ASN A 40 -2.09 6.51 20.64
C ASN A 40 -3.44 5.78 20.48
N ILE A 41 -3.45 4.67 19.71
CA ILE A 41 -4.65 3.85 19.50
C ILE A 41 -4.71 2.73 20.54
N SER A 42 -5.90 2.47 21.10
CA SER A 42 -6.14 1.36 22.03
C SER A 42 -5.73 0.01 21.43
N ILE A 43 -5.15 -0.86 22.25
CA ILE A 43 -4.80 -2.24 21.87
C ILE A 43 -6.01 -3.08 21.47
N GLU A 44 -7.22 -2.68 21.85
CA GLU A 44 -8.48 -3.33 21.46
C GLU A 44 -8.72 -3.25 19.95
N ALA A 45 -8.16 -2.23 19.26
CA ALA A 45 -8.18 -2.13 17.80
C ALA A 45 -7.21 -3.10 17.09
N SER A 46 -6.52 -3.97 17.84
CA SER A 46 -5.56 -4.94 17.30
C SER A 46 -6.13 -5.85 16.22
N PHE A 47 -7.42 -6.21 16.31
CA PHE A 47 -8.09 -6.96 15.25
C PHE A 47 -8.04 -6.21 13.91
N PHE A 48 -8.50 -4.96 13.87
CA PHE A 48 -8.52 -4.16 12.64
C PHE A 48 -7.12 -3.83 12.13
N CYS A 49 -6.17 -3.58 13.03
CA CYS A 49 -4.78 -3.37 12.66
C CYS A 49 -4.18 -4.62 11.98
N ARG A 50 -4.39 -5.81 12.57
CA ARG A 50 -3.93 -7.07 11.98
C ARG A 50 -4.69 -7.44 10.71
N PHE A 51 -5.97 -7.11 10.61
CA PHE A 51 -6.76 -7.28 9.39
C PHE A 51 -6.15 -6.47 8.23
N ALA A 52 -5.91 -5.17 8.44
CA ALA A 52 -5.22 -4.35 7.45
C ALA A 52 -3.81 -4.89 7.14
N GLY A 53 -3.06 -5.27 8.17
CA GLY A 53 -1.75 -5.91 8.03
C GLY A 53 -1.78 -7.17 7.16
N ALA A 54 -2.79 -8.04 7.33
CA ALA A 54 -2.93 -9.27 6.58
C ALA A 54 -3.21 -9.00 5.09
N ILE A 55 -4.08 -8.04 4.77
CA ILE A 55 -4.36 -7.64 3.38
C ILE A 55 -3.11 -7.06 2.72
N ILE A 56 -2.38 -6.18 3.40
CA ILE A 56 -1.12 -5.62 2.88
C ILE A 56 -0.05 -6.69 2.73
N SER A 57 0.08 -7.62 3.68
CA SER A 57 1.01 -8.74 3.56
C SER A 57 0.64 -9.70 2.43
N ALA A 58 -0.65 -9.92 2.16
CA ALA A 58 -1.07 -10.65 0.96
C ALA A 58 -0.62 -9.92 -0.32
N ALA A 59 -0.73 -8.58 -0.36
CA ALA A 59 -0.20 -7.79 -1.47
C ALA A 59 1.33 -7.92 -1.60
N VAL A 60 2.07 -7.96 -0.49
CA VAL A 60 3.53 -8.20 -0.50
C VAL A 60 3.86 -9.56 -1.11
N LEU A 61 3.14 -10.62 -0.73
CA LEU A 61 3.35 -11.96 -1.31
C LEU A 61 3.05 -11.97 -2.81
N MET A 62 1.99 -11.28 -3.25
CA MET A 62 1.70 -11.11 -4.68
C MET A 62 2.78 -10.30 -5.41
N GLN A 63 3.32 -9.24 -4.78
CA GLN A 63 4.43 -8.47 -5.37
C GLN A 63 5.70 -9.31 -5.50
N LEU A 64 6.04 -10.12 -4.50
CA LEU A 64 7.18 -11.04 -4.57
C LEU A 64 6.98 -12.06 -5.69
N TYR A 65 5.78 -12.63 -5.79
CA TYR A 65 5.44 -13.53 -6.89
C TYR A 65 5.63 -12.86 -8.25
N ILE A 66 5.09 -11.65 -8.46
CA ILE A 66 5.23 -10.89 -9.71
C ILE A 66 6.68 -10.49 -9.99
N LEU A 67 7.47 -10.15 -8.96
CA LEU A 67 8.88 -9.81 -9.12
C LEU A 67 9.67 -10.92 -9.83
N PHE A 68 9.43 -12.17 -9.44
CA PHE A 68 10.11 -13.35 -10.00
C PHE A 68 9.41 -13.90 -11.24
N ARG A 69 8.08 -13.86 -11.31
CA ARG A 69 7.29 -14.38 -12.43
C ARG A 69 7.32 -13.46 -13.66
N GLY A 70 7.39 -12.14 -13.47
CA GLY A 70 7.16 -11.13 -14.49
C GLY A 70 5.78 -10.47 -14.38
N THR A 71 5.62 -9.35 -15.09
CA THR A 71 4.45 -8.45 -14.99
C THR A 71 3.36 -8.75 -16.02
N GLU A 72 3.61 -9.61 -17.00
CA GLU A 72 2.66 -9.92 -18.08
C GLU A 72 1.31 -10.41 -17.55
N ALA A 73 0.20 -9.93 -18.09
CA ALA A 73 -1.17 -10.29 -17.65
C ALA A 73 -1.42 -10.15 -16.13
N THR A 74 -0.77 -9.20 -15.44
CA THR A 74 -0.98 -8.96 -13.98
C THR A 74 -1.88 -7.77 -13.66
N TRP A 75 -2.54 -7.18 -14.67
CA TRP A 75 -3.32 -5.94 -14.52
C TRP A 75 -4.27 -5.92 -13.33
N ALA A 76 -4.93 -7.05 -13.03
CA ALA A 76 -5.91 -7.11 -11.95
C ALA A 76 -5.31 -6.74 -10.59
N PHE A 77 -4.08 -7.18 -10.32
CA PHE A 77 -3.38 -6.85 -9.09
C PHE A 77 -2.99 -5.37 -9.05
N PHE A 78 -2.37 -4.86 -10.12
CA PHE A 78 -1.94 -3.46 -10.21
C PHE A 78 -3.13 -2.50 -10.09
N ASN A 79 -4.23 -2.76 -10.80
CA ASN A 79 -5.44 -1.95 -10.74
C ASN A 79 -6.13 -2.03 -9.38
N PHE A 80 -6.22 -3.21 -8.79
CA PHE A 80 -6.79 -3.36 -7.45
C PHE A 80 -6.00 -2.54 -6.42
N MET A 81 -4.66 -2.59 -6.49
CA MET A 81 -3.82 -1.81 -5.58
C MET A 81 -3.90 -0.30 -5.87
N PHE A 82 -3.92 0.11 -7.13
CA PHE A 82 -4.11 1.52 -7.50
C PHE A 82 -5.44 2.08 -6.98
N VAL A 83 -6.55 1.40 -7.27
CA VAL A 83 -7.89 1.81 -6.84
C VAL A 83 -7.99 1.78 -5.31
N GLY A 84 -7.53 0.70 -4.68
CA GLY A 84 -7.56 0.54 -3.24
C GLY A 84 -6.81 1.66 -2.51
N MET A 85 -5.56 1.95 -2.93
CA MET A 85 -4.78 3.02 -2.31
C MET A 85 -5.38 4.40 -2.55
N THR A 86 -5.97 4.64 -3.73
CA THR A 86 -6.67 5.89 -4.04
C THR A 86 -7.87 6.09 -3.13
N LEU A 87 -8.70 5.06 -2.95
CA LEU A 87 -9.88 5.12 -2.08
C LEU A 87 -9.49 5.33 -0.62
N ILE A 88 -8.48 4.61 -0.12
CA ILE A 88 -8.00 4.76 1.25
C ILE A 88 -7.46 6.18 1.46
N SER A 89 -6.69 6.72 0.52
CA SER A 89 -6.16 8.09 0.61
C SER A 89 -7.28 9.13 0.64
N ALA A 90 -8.25 9.03 -0.28
CA ALA A 90 -9.37 9.97 -0.34
C ALA A 90 -10.24 9.91 0.92
N ALA A 91 -10.59 8.71 1.39
CA ALA A 91 -11.37 8.53 2.62
C ALA A 91 -10.61 9.05 3.86
N SER A 92 -9.32 8.78 3.94
CA SER A 92 -8.47 9.26 5.05
C SER A 92 -8.31 10.78 5.03
N PHE A 93 -8.19 11.40 3.85
CA PHE A 93 -8.13 12.84 3.70
C PHE A 93 -9.45 13.49 4.14
N TYR A 94 -10.58 12.95 3.67
CA TYR A 94 -11.90 13.43 4.05
C TYR A 94 -12.12 13.32 5.56
N GLY A 95 -11.79 12.17 6.15
CA GLY A 95 -11.91 11.94 7.59
C GLY A 95 -11.02 12.88 8.42
N PHE A 96 -9.82 13.20 7.96
CA PHE A 96 -8.88 14.04 8.71
C PHE A 96 -9.11 15.54 8.53
N GLU A 97 -9.27 16.01 7.30
CA GLU A 97 -9.28 17.44 6.98
C GLU A 97 -10.69 18.04 6.95
N ILE A 98 -11.72 17.22 6.68
CA ILE A 98 -13.10 17.70 6.45
C ILE A 98 -14.00 17.31 7.62
N ASP A 99 -14.27 16.02 7.80
CA ASP A 99 -15.22 15.52 8.80
C ASP A 99 -14.65 15.52 10.23
N LYS A 100 -13.32 15.37 10.34
CA LYS A 100 -12.60 15.29 11.63
C LYS A 100 -13.09 14.17 12.54
N LEU A 101 -13.73 13.15 11.95
CA LEU A 101 -14.29 12.02 12.68
C LEU A 101 -13.18 11.20 13.33
N GLY A 102 -13.31 10.99 14.64
CA GLY A 102 -12.39 10.12 15.39
C GLY A 102 -10.97 10.68 15.53
N LEU A 103 -10.76 11.99 15.31
CA LEU A 103 -9.47 12.61 15.59
C LEU A 103 -9.19 12.66 17.10
N THR A 104 -7.97 12.29 17.46
CA THR A 104 -7.42 12.26 18.82
C THR A 104 -6.02 12.85 18.82
N ASP A 105 -5.39 12.97 19.98
CA ASP A 105 -4.02 13.51 20.11
C ASP A 105 -2.96 12.70 19.33
N GLY A 106 -3.24 11.42 19.05
CA GLY A 106 -2.35 10.57 18.25
C GLY A 106 -2.65 10.57 16.75
N SER A 107 -3.67 11.30 16.31
CA SER A 107 -4.07 11.34 14.91
C SER A 107 -2.99 11.97 14.04
N SER A 108 -2.71 11.32 12.91
CA SER A 108 -1.67 11.73 11.97
C SER A 108 -2.18 11.78 10.54
N ARG A 109 -1.68 12.75 9.78
CA ARG A 109 -1.88 12.87 8.32
C ARG A 109 -1.20 11.76 7.52
N GLU A 110 -0.36 10.94 8.18
CA GLU A 110 0.33 9.80 7.57
C GLU A 110 -0.64 8.89 6.81
N GLY A 111 -1.89 8.73 7.29
CA GLY A 111 -2.92 7.91 6.66
C GLY A 111 -3.16 8.23 5.19
N TYR A 112 -3.47 9.50 4.84
CA TYR A 112 -3.73 9.89 3.45
C TYR A 112 -2.45 10.25 2.68
N ILE A 113 -1.41 10.74 3.34
CA ILE A 113 -0.13 11.07 2.69
C ILE A 113 0.57 9.80 2.19
N SER A 114 0.69 8.77 3.04
CA SER A 114 1.37 7.52 2.67
C SER A 114 0.60 6.74 1.61
N THR A 115 -0.71 6.62 1.76
CA THR A 115 -1.56 5.91 0.79
C THR A 115 -1.73 6.69 -0.50
N GLY A 116 -1.69 8.03 -0.46
CA GLY A 116 -1.66 8.88 -1.65
C GLY A 116 -0.37 8.73 -2.45
N LEU A 117 0.79 8.65 -1.76
CA LEU A 117 2.06 8.36 -2.41
C LEU A 117 2.09 6.96 -3.03
N LEU A 118 1.56 5.96 -2.32
CA LEU A 118 1.42 4.60 -2.87
C LEU A 118 0.47 4.58 -4.09
N ALA A 119 -0.66 5.29 -4.04
CA ALA A 119 -1.56 5.43 -5.17
C ALA A 119 -0.87 6.04 -6.40
N LEU A 120 -0.04 7.09 -6.19
CA LEU A 120 0.76 7.69 -7.26
C LEU A 120 1.76 6.68 -7.85
N PHE A 121 2.48 5.93 -7.02
CA PHE A 121 3.41 4.90 -7.52
C PHE A 121 2.69 3.80 -8.27
N TRP A 122 1.54 3.32 -7.77
CA TRP A 122 0.72 2.35 -8.50
C TRP A 122 0.21 2.90 -9.82
N ALA A 123 -0.20 4.18 -9.89
CA ALA A 123 -0.60 4.82 -11.14
C ALA A 123 0.57 4.83 -12.14
N ILE A 124 1.76 5.27 -11.72
CA ILE A 124 2.96 5.28 -12.56
C ILE A 124 3.26 3.87 -13.10
N LEU A 125 3.12 2.84 -12.27
CA LEU A 125 3.30 1.45 -12.69
C LEU A 125 2.20 0.97 -13.65
N CYS A 126 0.93 1.30 -13.39
CA CYS A 126 -0.20 0.91 -14.24
C CYS A 126 -0.07 1.48 -15.66
N PHE A 127 0.29 2.76 -15.77
CA PHE A 127 0.43 3.42 -17.06
C PHE A 127 1.78 3.11 -17.72
N GLY A 128 2.86 3.01 -16.94
CA GLY A 128 4.21 2.77 -17.47
C GLY A 128 4.49 1.32 -17.89
N LEU A 129 3.73 0.36 -17.37
CA LEU A 129 3.83 -1.05 -17.73
C LEU A 129 2.62 -1.52 -18.55
N ALA A 130 1.85 -0.60 -19.13
CA ALA A 130 0.57 -0.91 -19.76
C ALA A 130 0.70 -1.93 -20.91
N ASP A 131 1.77 -1.85 -21.68
CA ASP A 131 2.11 -2.78 -22.76
C ASP A 131 2.46 -4.20 -22.28
N LYS A 132 2.63 -4.40 -20.97
CA LYS A 132 2.91 -5.71 -20.36
C LYS A 132 1.75 -6.21 -19.53
N ILE A 133 1.25 -5.40 -18.60
CA ILE A 133 0.29 -5.90 -17.60
C ILE A 133 -1.10 -6.19 -18.18
N TYR A 134 -1.48 -5.55 -19.30
CA TYR A 134 -2.81 -5.65 -19.93
C TYR A 134 -2.90 -6.60 -21.13
N ILE A 135 -1.79 -7.23 -21.52
CA ILE A 135 -1.73 -8.27 -22.56
C ILE A 135 -1.77 -9.64 -21.88
#